data_AF-A0A431IFZ4-F1
#
_entry.id   AF-A0A431IFZ4-F1
#
_cell.length_a   1.000
_cell.length_b   1.000
_cell.length_c   1.000
_cell.angle_alpha   90.00
_cell.angle_beta   90.00
_cell.angle_gamma   90.00
#
_symmetry.space_group_name_H-M   'P 1'
#
loop_
_entity.id
_entity.type
_entity.pdbx_description
1 polymer ?
#
loop_
_entity_poly.entity_id
_entity_poly.type
_entity_poly.pdbx_seq_one_letter_code
_entity_poly.pdbx_strand_id
1 'polypeptide(L)'
;MLQYMNQFVALRYQIADAQNLIVKEAIEKKFEWLLLIEDDTCPPPDAFVRFNEHIRNNTAPIISGLYYTKSEPSEPLIYRGRGNSFYDDWDLGDQVWVDGVPTGMLLIRVKLLEEMWKDSPEYITANGGQKTRRVFHFPENVWFDEKTDTFNTLTGTSDLDWCTRVIEGDYIAKAGYPKIAKKEYPLLVDTNIFAKHITPEGKVYPY
;
A
#
# COMPACT_ATOMS: atom_id res chain seq x y z
N MET A 1 -8.19 -31.69 -11.00
CA MET A 1 -6.89 -31.07 -11.34
C MET A 1 -6.98 -29.64 -10.82
N LEU A 2 -6.44 -29.35 -9.63
CA LEU A 2 -6.46 -28.01 -9.05
C LEU A 2 -5.41 -27.17 -9.78
N GLN A 3 -5.86 -26.21 -10.57
CA GLN A 3 -5.01 -25.23 -11.22
C GLN A 3 -4.76 -24.10 -10.20
N TYR A 4 -3.61 -24.12 -9.55
CA TYR A 4 -3.17 -22.99 -8.72
C TYR A 4 -2.87 -21.82 -9.65
N MET A 5 -3.61 -20.72 -9.51
CA MET A 5 -3.23 -19.43 -10.09
C MET A 5 -1.93 -19.00 -9.40
N ASN A 6 -0.81 -19.01 -10.14
CA ASN A 6 0.42 -18.42 -9.65
C ASN A 6 0.20 -16.91 -9.49
N GLN A 7 0.15 -16.44 -8.24
CA GLN A 7 0.38 -15.04 -7.92
C GLN A 7 1.71 -14.61 -8.54
N PHE A 8 1.78 -13.39 -9.07
CA PHE A 8 2.98 -12.89 -9.75
C PHE A 8 4.18 -12.88 -8.78
N VAL A 9 5.22 -13.65 -9.10
CA VAL A 9 6.42 -13.83 -8.27
C VAL A 9 7.61 -13.16 -8.96
N ALA A 10 7.85 -11.88 -8.71
CA ALA A 10 8.90 -11.12 -9.41
C ALA A 10 10.33 -11.64 -9.09
N LEU A 11 10.59 -12.11 -7.86
CA LEU A 11 11.93 -12.53 -7.40
C LEU A 11 11.91 -13.69 -6.39
N ARG A 12 11.12 -14.72 -6.65
CA ARG A 12 10.89 -15.88 -5.77
C ARG A 12 10.17 -15.56 -4.45
N TYR A 13 9.61 -14.38 -4.23
CA TYR A 13 8.75 -14.10 -3.07
C TYR A 13 7.36 -13.66 -3.53
N GLN A 14 6.35 -14.00 -2.75
CA GLN A 14 5.06 -13.32 -2.86
C GLN A 14 5.21 -11.85 -2.45
N ILE A 15 4.39 -10.95 -3.01
CA ILE A 15 4.55 -9.49 -2.80
C ILE A 15 4.53 -9.14 -1.30
N ALA A 16 3.54 -9.65 -0.55
CA ALA A 16 3.46 -9.42 0.89
C ALA A 16 4.69 -9.94 1.66
N ASP A 17 5.27 -11.07 1.25
CA ASP A 17 6.50 -11.59 1.85
C ASP A 17 7.69 -10.66 1.57
N ALA A 18 7.83 -10.20 0.33
CA ALA A 18 8.88 -9.25 -0.04
C ALA A 18 8.73 -7.94 0.74
N GLN A 19 7.52 -7.39 0.85
CA GLN A 19 7.22 -6.20 1.64
C GLN A 19 7.55 -6.41 3.13
N ASN A 20 7.19 -7.55 3.71
CA ASN A 20 7.52 -7.85 5.11
C ASN A 20 9.03 -7.96 5.36
N LEU A 21 9.80 -8.47 4.40
CA LEU A 21 11.27 -8.47 4.48
C LEU A 21 11.84 -7.06 4.35
N ILE A 22 11.28 -6.22 3.47
CA ILE A 22 11.65 -4.81 3.36
C ILE A 22 11.37 -4.07 4.68
N VAL A 23 10.21 -4.28 5.30
CA VAL A 23 9.86 -3.70 6.61
C VAL A 23 10.84 -4.14 7.68
N LYS A 24 11.18 -5.44 7.73
CA LYS A 24 12.16 -5.97 8.67
C LYS A 24 13.49 -5.23 8.54
N GLU A 25 14.03 -5.13 7.32
CA GLU A 25 15.27 -4.42 7.05
C GLU A 25 15.17 -2.93 7.42
N ALA A 26 14.03 -2.29 7.13
CA ALA A 26 13.79 -0.89 7.46
C ALA A 26 13.92 -0.65 8.98
N ILE A 27 13.31 -1.53 9.78
CA ILE A 27 13.31 -1.46 11.25
C ILE A 27 14.68 -1.83 11.82
N GLU A 28 15.28 -2.95 11.39
CA GLU A 28 16.56 -3.43 11.94
C GLU A 28 17.71 -2.46 11.68
N LYS A 29 17.68 -1.79 10.52
CA LYS A 29 18.64 -0.74 10.17
C LYS A 29 18.25 0.65 10.68
N LYS A 30 17.12 0.78 11.37
CA LYS A 30 16.64 2.01 12.01
C LYS A 30 16.46 3.16 11.02
N PHE A 31 15.92 2.86 9.84
CA PHE A 31 15.53 3.91 8.89
C PHE A 31 14.37 4.73 9.45
N GLU A 32 14.27 5.98 9.03
CA GLU A 32 13.21 6.87 9.47
C GLU A 32 11.96 6.78 8.58
N TRP A 33 12.19 6.59 7.28
CA TRP A 33 11.18 6.51 6.24
C TRP A 33 11.48 5.35 5.30
N LEU A 34 10.42 4.73 4.79
CA LEU A 34 10.46 3.69 3.76
C LEU A 34 9.65 4.18 2.56
N LEU A 35 10.28 4.22 1.39
CA LEU A 35 9.58 4.45 0.12
C LEU A 35 9.48 3.12 -0.63
N LEU A 36 8.26 2.66 -0.88
CA LEU A 36 7.97 1.53 -1.75
C LEU A 36 7.76 2.04 -3.18
N ILE A 37 8.37 1.36 -4.15
CA ILE A 37 8.20 1.62 -5.58
C ILE A 37 8.07 0.25 -6.26
N GLU A 38 6.99 0.03 -7.00
CA GLU A 38 6.82 -1.19 -7.82
C GLU A 38 7.73 -1.15 -9.06
N ASP A 39 8.11 -2.32 -9.57
CA ASP A 39 9.08 -2.47 -10.65
C ASP A 39 8.60 -1.90 -12.00
N ASP A 40 7.28 -1.78 -12.14
CA ASP A 40 6.59 -1.22 -13.29
C ASP A 40 6.10 0.22 -13.08
N THR A 41 6.41 0.81 -11.91
CA THR A 41 6.10 2.19 -11.60
C THR A 41 7.22 3.11 -12.09
N CYS A 42 6.84 4.17 -12.80
CA CYS A 42 7.70 5.20 -13.35
C CYS A 42 7.45 6.51 -12.60
N PRO A 43 8.21 6.80 -11.53
CA PRO A 43 8.09 8.06 -10.80
C PRO A 43 8.37 9.27 -11.69
N PRO A 44 7.77 10.45 -11.41
CA PRO A 44 8.16 11.68 -12.07
C PRO A 44 9.63 12.02 -11.72
N PRO A 45 10.36 12.75 -12.59
CA PRO A 45 11.79 13.06 -12.38
C PRO A 45 12.13 13.73 -11.04
N ASP A 46 11.17 14.42 -10.44
CA ASP A 46 11.31 15.15 -9.19
C ASP A 46 10.58 14.49 -8.01
N ALA A 47 10.17 13.22 -8.12
CA ALA A 47 9.46 12.49 -7.07
C ALA A 47 10.19 12.54 -5.72
N PHE A 48 11.50 12.29 -5.71
CA PHE A 48 12.30 12.33 -4.49
C PHE A 48 12.35 13.72 -3.84
N VAL A 49 12.32 14.79 -4.64
CA VAL A 49 12.30 16.17 -4.12
C VAL A 49 10.98 16.42 -3.40
N ARG A 50 9.86 16.06 -4.03
CA ARG A 50 8.51 16.23 -3.46
C ARG A 50 8.29 15.37 -2.21
N PHE A 51 8.70 14.10 -2.24
CA PHE A 51 8.69 13.27 -1.04
C PHE A 51 9.57 13.84 0.09
N ASN A 52 10.75 14.37 -0.25
CA ASN A 52 11.61 15.00 0.74
C ASN A 52 10.99 16.25 1.37
N GLU A 53 10.19 17.03 0.63
CA GLU A 53 9.41 18.13 1.20
C GLU A 53 8.41 17.62 2.25
N HIS A 54 7.69 16.52 1.97
CA HIS A 54 6.81 15.91 2.96
C HIS A 54 7.54 15.40 4.19
N ILE A 55 8.70 14.77 4.00
CA ILE A 55 9.58 14.28 5.08
C ILE A 55 9.99 15.46 5.98
N ARG A 56 10.53 16.52 5.39
CA ARG A 56 11.03 17.69 6.12
C ARG A 56 9.91 18.45 6.84
N ASN A 57 8.75 18.57 6.21
CA ASN A 57 7.58 19.23 6.78
C ASN A 57 6.78 18.32 7.71
N ASN A 58 7.15 17.03 7.81
CA ASN A 58 6.45 16.02 8.60
C ASN A 58 4.93 16.01 8.33
N THR A 59 4.56 16.04 7.04
CA THR A 59 3.19 16.33 6.58
C THR A 59 2.19 15.27 7.02
N ALA A 60 2.52 13.99 6.80
CA ALA A 60 1.72 12.83 7.16
C ALA A 60 2.64 11.61 7.35
N PRO A 61 2.21 10.56 8.09
CA PRO A 61 3.01 9.34 8.22
C PRO A 61 2.93 8.43 7.00
N ILE A 62 1.95 8.63 6.11
CA ILE A 62 1.73 7.86 4.89
C ILE A 62 1.42 8.86 3.78
N ILE A 63 2.24 8.86 2.72
CA ILE A 63 2.04 9.68 1.52
C ILE A 63 2.20 8.79 0.30
N SER A 64 1.14 8.67 -0.50
CA SER A 64 1.18 8.02 -1.81
C SER A 64 1.38 9.07 -2.90
N GLY A 65 2.08 8.70 -3.97
CA GLY A 65 1.89 9.40 -5.24
C GLY A 65 0.64 8.93 -5.96
N LEU A 66 0.24 9.67 -6.98
CA LEU A 66 -0.87 9.31 -7.86
C LEU A 66 -0.37 8.45 -9.01
N TYR A 67 -1.04 7.33 -9.23
CA TYR A 67 -0.89 6.52 -10.44
C TYR A 67 -2.19 5.77 -10.73
N TYR A 68 -2.26 5.15 -11.90
CA TYR A 68 -3.51 4.66 -12.49
C TYR A 68 -3.48 3.14 -12.71
N THR A 69 -4.66 2.54 -12.81
CA THR A 69 -4.81 1.16 -13.26
C THR A 69 -4.21 0.97 -14.66
N LYS A 70 -3.69 -0.23 -14.92
CA LYS A 70 -3.24 -0.66 -16.26
C LYS A 70 -4.43 -1.11 -17.12
N SER A 71 -5.47 -0.29 -17.21
CA SER A 71 -6.69 -0.55 -17.99
C SER A 71 -6.99 0.55 -18.98
N GLU A 72 -7.89 0.28 -19.93
CA GLU A 72 -8.46 1.26 -20.85
C GLU A 72 -9.99 1.23 -20.71
N PRO A 73 -10.62 2.30 -20.17
CA PRO A 73 -10.00 3.51 -19.62
C PRO A 73 -9.19 3.23 -18.34
N SER A 74 -8.19 4.07 -18.06
CA SER A 74 -7.41 3.99 -16.83
C SER A 74 -8.12 4.75 -15.72
N GLU A 75 -8.09 4.20 -14.50
CA GLU A 75 -8.74 4.75 -13.32
C GLU A 75 -7.69 5.17 -12.29
N PRO A 76 -7.83 6.33 -11.63
CA PRO A 76 -6.89 6.76 -10.60
C PRO A 76 -7.01 5.86 -9.37
N LEU A 77 -5.89 5.45 -8.79
CA LEU A 77 -5.89 4.59 -7.60
C LEU A 77 -6.00 5.43 -6.31
N ILE A 78 -7.12 6.13 -6.18
CA ILE A 78 -7.48 6.98 -5.05
C ILE A 78 -8.81 6.45 -4.49
N TYR A 79 -8.86 6.06 -3.21
CA TYR A 79 -10.04 5.40 -2.66
C TYR A 79 -10.60 6.10 -1.41
N ARG A 80 -11.91 6.32 -1.38
CA ARG A 80 -12.67 6.76 -0.20
C ARG A 80 -13.80 5.77 0.08
N GLY A 81 -13.58 4.90 1.06
CA GLY A 81 -14.45 3.81 1.42
C GLY A 81 -14.19 2.55 0.59
N ARG A 82 -14.65 1.42 1.12
CA ARG A 82 -14.57 0.11 0.45
C ARG A 82 -15.80 -0.08 -0.45
N GLY A 83 -15.57 -0.44 -1.71
CA GLY A 83 -16.65 -0.75 -2.66
C GLY A 83 -17.28 0.47 -3.36
N ASN A 84 -16.76 1.68 -3.15
CA ASN A 84 -17.30 2.93 -3.73
C ASN A 84 -16.63 3.36 -5.05
N SER A 85 -15.95 2.44 -5.76
CA SER A 85 -15.07 2.77 -6.88
C SER A 85 -13.91 3.72 -6.49
N PHE A 86 -13.19 4.23 -7.48
CA PHE A 86 -12.19 5.29 -7.31
C PHE A 86 -12.86 6.64 -7.00
N TYR A 87 -12.14 7.52 -6.30
CA TYR A 87 -12.53 8.90 -6.02
C TYR A 87 -11.89 9.84 -7.05
N ASP A 88 -12.70 10.71 -7.66
CA ASP A 88 -12.33 11.54 -8.82
C ASP A 88 -12.61 13.05 -8.67
N ASP A 89 -13.17 13.47 -7.54
CA ASP A 89 -13.45 14.89 -7.24
C ASP A 89 -12.19 15.59 -6.69
N TRP A 90 -11.20 15.81 -7.56
CA TRP A 90 -9.92 16.46 -7.27
C TRP A 90 -9.26 16.97 -8.58
N ASP A 91 -8.33 17.91 -8.45
CA ASP A 91 -7.52 18.43 -9.56
C ASP A 91 -6.06 17.98 -9.44
N LEU A 92 -5.35 17.84 -10.57
CA LEU A 92 -3.91 17.55 -10.57
C LEU A 92 -3.14 18.65 -9.85
N GLY A 93 -2.37 18.27 -8.84
CA GLY A 93 -1.64 19.18 -7.95
C GLY A 93 -2.23 19.23 -6.53
N ASP A 94 -3.43 18.68 -6.33
CA ASP A 94 -4.07 18.59 -5.01
C ASP A 94 -3.40 17.57 -4.08
N GLN A 95 -3.55 17.86 -2.79
CA GLN A 95 -3.29 16.96 -1.69
C GLN A 95 -4.60 16.34 -1.21
N VAL A 96 -4.85 15.09 -1.61
CA VAL A 96 -6.12 14.41 -1.43
C VAL A 96 -6.04 13.45 -0.26
N TRP A 97 -6.92 13.63 0.72
CA TRP A 97 -7.05 12.72 1.86
C TRP A 97 -7.97 11.54 1.53
N VAL A 98 -7.52 10.32 1.84
CA VAL A 98 -8.15 9.03 1.50
C VAL A 98 -8.02 7.99 2.64
N ASP A 99 -8.71 6.86 2.52
CA ASP A 99 -8.62 5.70 3.42
C ASP A 99 -8.06 4.43 2.75
N GLY A 100 -7.75 4.52 1.46
CA GLY A 100 -7.10 3.47 0.71
C GLY A 100 -6.13 4.06 -0.30
N VAL A 101 -4.89 3.59 -0.23
CA VAL A 101 -3.86 3.83 -1.24
C VAL A 101 -3.19 2.51 -1.59
N PRO A 102 -2.81 2.32 -2.85
CA PRO A 102 -2.01 1.16 -3.26
C PRO A 102 -0.52 1.34 -2.87
N THR A 103 0.30 0.30 -2.98
CA THR A 103 1.69 0.31 -2.47
C THR A 103 2.79 0.56 -3.51
N GLY A 104 2.41 0.81 -4.77
CA GLY A 104 3.31 0.98 -5.91
C GLY A 104 4.11 2.28 -5.95
N MET A 105 3.69 3.31 -5.23
CA MET A 105 4.54 4.48 -4.94
C MET A 105 4.18 5.11 -3.59
N LEU A 106 4.62 4.50 -2.49
CA LEU A 106 4.14 4.79 -1.15
C LEU A 106 5.28 5.08 -0.17
N LEU A 107 5.28 6.30 0.37
CA LEU A 107 6.17 6.73 1.45
C LEU A 107 5.52 6.49 2.81
N ILE A 108 6.22 5.78 3.70
CA ILE A 108 5.73 5.37 5.02
C ILE A 108 6.73 5.76 6.09
N ARG A 109 6.26 6.36 7.18
CA ARG A 109 7.04 6.59 8.40
C ARG A 109 7.34 5.25 9.07
N VAL A 110 8.62 4.90 9.24
CA VAL A 110 9.01 3.59 9.78
C VAL A 110 8.46 3.36 11.19
N LYS A 111 8.35 4.41 12.01
CA LYS A 111 7.71 4.30 13.33
C LYS A 111 6.28 3.73 13.29
N LEU A 112 5.50 4.02 12.24
CA LEU A 112 4.19 3.41 12.06
C LEU A 112 4.30 1.90 11.84
N LEU A 113 5.25 1.49 10.99
CA LEU A 113 5.55 0.08 10.71
C LEU A 113 6.08 -0.64 11.95
N GLU A 114 6.86 0.02 12.81
CA GLU A 114 7.32 -0.53 14.09
C GLU A 114 6.15 -0.87 15.03
N GLU A 115 5.15 0.02 15.12
CA GLU A 115 3.96 -0.25 15.93
C GLU A 115 3.15 -1.41 15.36
N MET A 116 2.98 -1.46 14.04
CA MET A 116 2.34 -2.63 13.39
C MET A 116 3.13 -3.92 13.59
N TRP A 117 4.47 -3.84 13.54
CA TRP A 117 5.38 -4.96 13.68
C TRP A 117 5.28 -5.60 15.06
N LYS A 118 5.12 -4.80 16.13
CA LYS A 118 4.92 -5.31 17.49
C LYS A 118 3.67 -6.19 17.60
N ASP A 119 2.60 -5.77 16.94
CA ASP A 119 1.30 -6.46 16.97
C ASP A 119 1.19 -7.59 15.92
N SER A 120 2.08 -7.63 14.94
CA SER A 120 2.08 -8.64 13.88
C SER A 120 2.65 -9.99 14.34
N PRO A 121 2.04 -11.12 13.91
CA PRO A 121 2.57 -12.44 14.20
C PRO A 121 3.88 -12.70 13.46
N GLU A 122 4.76 -13.46 14.11
CA GLU A 122 6.00 -13.97 13.49
C GLU A 122 5.69 -15.14 12.57
N TYR A 123 6.39 -15.21 11.45
CA TYR A 123 6.34 -16.35 10.54
C TYR A 123 7.68 -16.51 9.80
N ILE A 124 7.80 -17.63 9.08
CA ILE A 124 8.93 -17.91 8.21
C ILE A 124 8.43 -17.78 6.77
N THR A 125 9.10 -16.98 5.95
CA THR A 125 8.73 -16.81 4.53
C THR A 125 8.81 -18.14 3.81
N ALA A 126 7.79 -18.46 3.00
CA ALA A 126 7.69 -19.75 2.31
C ALA A 126 8.91 -19.98 1.38
N ASN A 127 9.36 -18.90 0.75
CA ASN A 127 10.57 -18.88 -0.03
C ASN A 127 11.70 -18.25 0.80
N GLY A 128 12.91 -18.81 0.76
CA GLY A 128 14.08 -18.26 1.46
C GLY A 128 14.19 -18.55 2.97
N GLY A 129 13.13 -19.02 3.63
CA GLY A 129 13.20 -19.49 5.03
C GLY A 129 13.56 -18.39 6.03
N GLN A 130 13.29 -17.12 5.72
CA GLN A 130 13.65 -16.00 6.57
C GLN A 130 12.56 -15.72 7.60
N LYS A 131 12.96 -15.54 8.86
CA LYS A 131 12.04 -15.13 9.93
C LYS A 131 11.69 -13.64 9.78
N THR A 132 10.40 -13.33 9.74
CA THR A 132 9.86 -11.96 9.67
C THR A 132 8.49 -11.88 10.35
N ARG A 133 7.83 -10.72 10.31
CA ARG A 133 6.48 -10.50 10.85
C ARG A 133 5.50 -10.06 9.77
N ARG A 134 4.26 -10.48 9.94
CA ARG A 134 3.19 -10.31 8.94
C ARG A 134 2.57 -8.91 9.04
N VAL A 135 3.29 -7.89 8.59
CA VAL A 135 2.80 -6.49 8.53
C VAL A 135 1.85 -6.32 7.34
N PHE A 136 2.29 -6.77 6.17
CA PHE A 136 1.48 -6.96 4.97
C PHE A 136 1.02 -8.42 4.90
N HIS A 137 -0.20 -8.64 4.41
CA HIS A 137 -0.70 -9.98 4.11
C HIS A 137 -1.66 -9.94 2.93
N PHE A 138 -1.79 -11.08 2.25
CA PHE A 138 -2.90 -11.29 1.34
C PHE A 138 -4.11 -11.73 2.17
N PRO A 139 -5.28 -11.08 2.00
CA PRO A 139 -6.49 -11.53 2.67
C PRO A 139 -6.91 -12.89 2.10
N GLU A 140 -6.61 -13.97 2.81
CA GLU A 140 -7.13 -15.31 2.56
C GLU A 140 -8.39 -15.58 3.39
N ASN A 141 -9.24 -14.56 3.58
CA ASN A 141 -10.48 -14.72 4.30
C ASN A 141 -11.53 -15.33 3.37
N VAL A 142 -11.49 -16.66 3.27
CA VAL A 142 -12.62 -17.47 2.82
C VAL A 142 -13.50 -17.69 4.05
N TRP A 143 -14.69 -17.09 4.09
CA TRP A 143 -15.71 -17.48 5.07
C TRP A 143 -16.86 -18.18 4.37
N PHE A 144 -17.37 -19.20 5.04
CA PHE A 144 -18.54 -19.96 4.59
C PHE A 144 -19.79 -19.26 5.13
N ASP A 145 -20.65 -18.80 4.24
CA ASP A 145 -21.94 -18.22 4.62
C ASP A 145 -22.98 -19.35 4.70
N GLU A 146 -23.31 -19.78 5.93
CA GLU A 146 -24.29 -20.85 6.19
C GLU A 146 -25.70 -20.53 5.66
N LYS A 147 -26.02 -19.26 5.36
CA LYS A 147 -27.34 -18.87 4.84
C LYS A 147 -27.44 -18.96 3.33
N THR A 148 -26.33 -18.82 2.62
CA THR A 148 -26.30 -18.82 1.14
C THR A 148 -25.60 -20.05 0.57
N ASP A 149 -25.00 -20.89 1.42
CA ASP A 149 -24.24 -22.10 1.04
C ASP A 149 -23.14 -21.77 0.02
N THR A 150 -22.56 -20.57 0.14
CA THR A 150 -21.52 -20.05 -0.74
C THR A 150 -20.27 -19.70 0.05
N PHE A 151 -19.12 -20.07 -0.49
CA PHE A 151 -17.84 -19.52 -0.08
C PHE A 151 -17.75 -18.08 -0.60
N ASN A 152 -17.82 -17.11 0.31
CA ASN A 152 -17.58 -15.72 -0.05
C ASN A 152 -16.08 -15.44 0.16
N THR A 153 -15.40 -15.06 -0.92
CA THR A 153 -14.03 -14.57 -0.87
C THR A 153 -14.11 -13.05 -0.87
N LEU A 154 -13.61 -12.38 0.19
CA LEU A 154 -13.24 -10.97 0.05
C LEU A 154 -11.98 -10.95 -0.82
N THR A 155 -12.17 -10.91 -2.14
CA THR A 155 -11.08 -10.66 -3.09
C THR A 155 -10.74 -9.17 -3.04
N GLY A 156 -10.16 -8.73 -1.91
CA GLY A 156 -9.58 -7.40 -1.77
C GLY A 156 -8.11 -7.43 -2.19
N THR A 157 -7.59 -6.31 -2.67
CA THR A 157 -6.15 -6.15 -2.86
C THR A 157 -5.48 -6.02 -1.48
N SER A 158 -4.29 -6.60 -1.32
CA SER A 158 -3.53 -6.59 -0.05
C SER A 158 -3.28 -5.18 0.49
N ASP A 159 -3.16 -4.21 -0.41
CA ASP A 159 -2.86 -2.81 -0.05
C ASP A 159 -4.01 -2.14 0.69
N LEU A 160 -5.24 -2.38 0.23
CA LEU A 160 -6.43 -1.81 0.85
C LEU A 160 -6.71 -2.46 2.20
N ASP A 161 -6.50 -3.77 2.32
CA ASP A 161 -6.58 -4.43 3.61
C ASP A 161 -5.54 -3.89 4.61
N TRP A 162 -4.30 -3.70 4.16
CA TRP A 162 -3.26 -3.06 4.97
C TRP A 162 -3.67 -1.65 5.42
N CYS A 163 -4.23 -0.83 4.54
CA CYS A 163 -4.74 0.50 4.88
C CYS A 163 -5.83 0.43 5.96
N THR A 164 -6.77 -0.52 5.84
CA THR A 164 -7.81 -0.75 6.87
C THR A 164 -7.17 -1.06 8.22
N ARG A 165 -6.21 -1.99 8.25
CA ARG A 165 -5.51 -2.37 9.47
C ARG A 165 -4.74 -1.19 10.09
N VAL A 166 -4.11 -0.34 9.28
CA VAL A 166 -3.43 0.87 9.74
C VAL A 166 -4.39 1.78 10.52
N ILE A 167 -5.60 1.99 9.99
CA ILE A 167 -6.62 2.88 10.54
C ILE A 167 -7.26 2.25 11.79
N GLU A 168 -7.76 1.02 11.68
CA GLU A 168 -8.45 0.32 12.78
C GLU A 168 -7.53 0.04 13.97
N GLY A 169 -6.26 -0.24 13.72
CA GLY A 169 -5.26 -0.46 14.77
C GLY A 169 -4.70 0.80 15.41
N ASP A 170 -5.20 1.99 15.03
CA ASP A 170 -4.79 3.32 15.50
C ASP A 170 -3.27 3.55 15.36
N TYR A 171 -2.66 2.95 14.34
CA TYR A 171 -1.20 2.97 14.16
C TYR A 171 -0.70 4.37 13.79
N ILE A 172 -1.55 5.19 13.15
CA ILE A 172 -1.26 6.59 12.85
C ILE A 172 -1.09 7.41 14.14
N ALA A 173 -1.97 7.24 15.14
CA ALA A 173 -1.81 7.94 16.41
C ALA A 173 -0.63 7.40 17.21
N LYS A 174 -0.45 6.06 17.28
CA LYS A 174 0.71 5.42 17.93
C LYS A 174 2.04 5.88 17.34
N ALA A 175 2.08 6.13 16.03
CA ALA A 175 3.25 6.69 15.34
C ALA A 175 3.54 8.18 15.69
N GLY A 176 2.62 8.86 16.37
CA GLY A 176 2.76 10.26 16.79
C GLY A 176 1.95 11.27 15.99
N TYR A 177 0.93 10.83 15.24
CA TYR A 177 0.09 11.70 14.40
C TYR A 177 -1.39 11.70 14.83
N PRO A 178 -1.72 12.00 16.10
CA PRO A 178 -3.08 11.87 16.64
C PRO A 178 -4.09 12.82 15.99
N LYS A 179 -3.65 13.93 15.39
CA LYS A 179 -4.53 14.84 14.64
C LYS A 179 -4.92 14.26 13.27
N ILE A 180 -4.00 13.54 12.63
CA ILE A 180 -4.24 12.90 11.32
C ILE A 180 -5.11 11.66 11.51
N ALA A 181 -4.86 10.87 12.56
CA ALA A 181 -5.66 9.69 12.90
C ALA A 181 -7.16 9.99 13.11
N LYS A 182 -7.50 11.24 13.46
CA LYS A 182 -8.87 11.70 13.68
C LYS A 182 -9.57 12.21 12.41
N LYS A 183 -8.86 12.32 11.28
CA LYS A 183 -9.49 12.66 10.01
C LYS A 183 -10.40 11.51 9.60
N GLU A 184 -11.49 11.84 8.92
CA GLU A 184 -12.32 10.85 8.23
C GLU A 184 -11.48 9.98 7.28
N TYR A 185 -10.55 10.63 6.58
CA TYR A 185 -9.60 10.00 5.67
C TYR A 185 -8.18 10.35 6.10
N PRO A 186 -7.40 9.42 6.69
CA PRO A 186 -6.14 9.76 7.34
C PRO A 186 -4.89 9.48 6.51
N LEU A 187 -5.03 9.00 5.27
CA LEU A 187 -3.94 8.75 4.34
C LEU A 187 -3.88 9.88 3.30
N LEU A 188 -2.67 10.26 2.88
CA LEU A 188 -2.48 11.36 1.95
C LEU A 188 -2.04 10.84 0.58
N VAL A 189 -2.68 11.33 -0.49
CA VAL A 189 -2.19 11.23 -1.86
C VAL A 189 -1.75 12.63 -2.29
N ASP A 190 -0.49 12.78 -2.69
CA ASP A 190 -0.03 13.99 -3.37
C ASP A 190 -0.12 13.76 -4.88
N THR A 191 -1.14 14.35 -5.52
CA THR A 191 -1.41 14.15 -6.95
C THR A 191 -0.40 14.85 -7.84
N ASN A 192 0.42 15.75 -7.27
CA ASN A 192 1.56 16.32 -7.97
C ASN A 192 2.64 15.23 -8.15
N ILE A 193 2.77 14.26 -7.24
CA ILE A 193 3.68 13.11 -7.43
C ILE A 193 3.02 12.08 -8.36
N PHE A 194 2.86 12.47 -9.62
CA PHE A 194 2.17 11.71 -10.66
C PHE A 194 3.12 10.71 -11.34
N ALA A 195 3.01 9.44 -10.93
CA ALA A 195 3.72 8.34 -11.56
C ALA A 195 2.92 7.71 -12.70
N LYS A 196 3.67 7.18 -13.66
CA LYS A 196 3.12 6.35 -14.73
C LYS A 196 3.38 4.88 -14.43
N HIS A 197 2.65 4.01 -15.09
CA HIS A 197 2.96 2.60 -15.17
C HIS A 197 3.54 2.26 -16.54
N ILE A 198 4.41 1.26 -16.60
CA ILE A 198 4.91 0.69 -17.86
C ILE A 198 4.65 -0.81 -17.92
N THR A 199 4.30 -1.34 -19.09
CA THR A 199 4.25 -2.78 -19.33
C THR A 199 5.60 -3.29 -19.88
N PRO A 200 5.86 -4.60 -19.84
CA PRO A 200 7.06 -5.16 -20.46
C PRO A 200 7.23 -4.82 -21.95
N GLU A 201 6.12 -4.57 -22.66
CA GLU A 201 6.10 -4.15 -24.07
C GLU A 201 6.35 -2.64 -24.26
N GLY A 202 6.53 -1.89 -23.17
CA GLY A 202 6.75 -0.45 -23.19
C GLY A 202 5.48 0.40 -23.29
N LYS A 203 4.30 -0.21 -23.11
CA LYS A 203 3.02 0.52 -23.05
C LYS A 203 2.91 1.26 -21.72
N VAL A 204 2.56 2.55 -21.75
CA VAL A 204 2.59 3.44 -20.58
C VAL A 204 1.18 3.87 -20.19
N TYR A 205 0.87 3.88 -18.89
CA TYR A 205 -0.42 4.33 -18.35
C TYR A 205 -0.26 5.44 -17.31
N PRO A 206 -1.20 6.39 -17.20
CA PRO A 206 -2.25 6.65 -18.19
C PRO A 206 -1.64 7.21 -19.50
N TYR A 207 -2.33 6.96 -20.62
CA TYR A 207 -1.92 7.35 -21.97
C TYR A 207 -2.03 8.86 -22.22
#